data_AF-A0A8H5CKN5-F1
#
_entry.id   AF-A0A8H5CKN5-F1
#
_cell.length_a   1.000
_cell.length_b   1.000
_cell.length_c   1.000
_cell.angle_alpha   90.00
_cell.angle_beta   90.00
_cell.angle_gamma   90.00
#
_symmetry.space_group_name_H-M   'P 1'
#
loop_
_entity.id
_entity.type
_entity.pdbx_description
1 polymer ?
#
loop_
_entity_poly.entity_id
_entity_poly.type
_entity_poly.pdbx_seq_one_letter_code
_entity_poly.pdbx_strand_id
1 'polypeptide(L)'
;MDDQGQTATPPNTNPQNPHVQIPHNVQTHPEAPNHAAKEIRISTPTWQISAADWKLIHVQKYVKDGWPNWDKFLKEFNETFSPIDKQGDTQIKLWNLRQTGRVDNYISELQLLAAHSGITEDSALIKYFIKGLNPKIVENMFDRETVPTQVNDWYKYAAIYDSNYQ
;
A
#
# COMPACT_ATOMS: atom_id res chain seq x y z
N MET A 1 47.43 -16.89 -59.64
CA MET A 1 46.30 -17.76 -59.32
C MET A 1 46.13 -17.71 -57.82
N ASP A 2 45.27 -16.79 -57.39
CA ASP A 2 44.12 -17.00 -56.50
C ASP A 2 44.37 -17.67 -55.13
N ASP A 3 43.65 -17.35 -54.06
CA ASP A 3 42.83 -16.19 -53.65
C ASP A 3 42.41 -16.51 -52.20
N GLN A 4 42.52 -15.59 -51.24
CA GLN A 4 41.75 -15.61 -49.98
C GLN A 4 41.84 -14.25 -49.26
N GLY A 5 40.72 -13.54 -49.17
CA GLY A 5 40.16 -13.27 -47.83
C GLY A 5 40.63 -12.04 -47.02
N GLN A 6 40.63 -10.85 -47.62
CA GLN A 6 40.31 -9.53 -47.02
C GLN A 6 40.97 -9.02 -45.71
N THR A 7 41.50 -7.81 -45.83
CA THR A 7 42.15 -6.97 -44.82
C THR A 7 41.22 -5.91 -44.21
N ALA A 8 41.54 -5.44 -43.00
CA ALA A 8 41.25 -4.07 -42.54
C ALA A 8 42.26 -3.61 -41.47
N THR A 9 42.87 -2.42 -41.66
CA THR A 9 43.86 -1.76 -40.78
C THR A 9 43.80 -0.22 -40.96
N PRO A 10 44.54 0.61 -40.19
CA PRO A 10 45.10 0.41 -38.84
C PRO A 10 44.26 1.20 -37.78
N PRO A 11 44.46 2.49 -37.40
CA PRO A 11 45.58 3.44 -37.54
C PRO A 11 46.49 3.48 -36.28
N ASN A 12 47.06 4.64 -35.90
CA ASN A 12 47.91 4.89 -34.71
C ASN A 12 47.84 6.39 -34.27
N THR A 13 48.11 6.67 -32.99
CA THR A 13 48.48 7.96 -32.32
C THR A 13 48.12 9.36 -32.90
N ASN A 14 47.36 10.13 -32.11
CA ASN A 14 47.61 11.51 -31.59
C ASN A 14 48.15 12.62 -32.55
N PRO A 15 47.48 13.80 -32.66
CA PRO A 15 47.89 14.92 -31.79
C PRO A 15 46.79 15.94 -31.37
N GLN A 16 47.15 16.79 -30.38
CA GLN A 16 46.58 18.11 -29.98
C GLN A 16 45.35 18.20 -29.04
N ASN A 17 45.52 19.07 -28.02
CA ASN A 17 44.52 19.67 -27.13
C ASN A 17 44.20 21.09 -27.65
N PRO A 18 42.94 21.57 -27.63
CA PRO A 18 42.61 22.63 -26.67
C PRO A 18 41.15 22.65 -26.12
N HIS A 19 41.05 22.96 -24.82
CA HIS A 19 39.95 23.67 -24.11
C HIS A 19 38.45 23.29 -24.28
N VAL A 20 37.94 22.61 -23.24
CA VAL A 20 36.71 22.91 -22.44
C VAL A 20 35.40 23.34 -23.16
N GLN A 21 34.35 22.50 -23.06
CA GLN A 21 33.05 22.82 -22.40
C GLN A 21 32.14 21.56 -22.22
N ILE A 22 31.12 21.67 -21.35
CA ILE A 22 30.42 20.58 -20.61
C ILE A 22 29.15 20.07 -21.33
N PRO A 23 28.72 18.79 -21.19
CA PRO A 23 27.47 18.54 -20.45
C PRO A 23 27.30 17.16 -19.71
N HIS A 24 26.71 17.24 -18.50
CA HIS A 24 25.66 16.40 -17.86
C HIS A 24 25.40 14.89 -18.18
N ASN A 25 25.32 14.10 -17.08
CA ASN A 25 24.47 12.90 -16.82
C ASN A 25 24.84 11.54 -17.51
N VAL A 26 24.62 10.31 -16.97
CA VAL A 26 23.97 9.76 -15.73
C VAL A 26 24.59 8.38 -15.34
N GLN A 27 24.37 7.89 -14.10
CA GLN A 27 24.32 6.45 -13.64
C GLN A 27 25.67 5.66 -13.59
N THR A 28 25.94 4.64 -12.73
CA THR A 28 25.22 3.84 -11.71
C THR A 28 26.04 3.59 -10.41
N HIS A 29 25.36 3.34 -9.28
CA HIS A 29 25.90 2.82 -7.98
C HIS A 29 26.27 1.30 -8.10
N PRO A 30 27.09 0.64 -7.22
CA PRO A 30 27.06 0.59 -5.74
C PRO A 30 28.26 1.34 -5.08
N GLU A 31 28.67 1.25 -3.79
CA GLU A 31 28.31 0.46 -2.59
C GLU A 31 28.21 1.32 -1.30
N ALA A 32 27.86 0.70 -0.15
CA ALA A 32 28.12 1.17 1.23
C ALA A 32 29.29 0.33 1.84
N PRO A 33 29.97 0.68 2.98
CA PRO A 33 29.51 1.56 4.07
C PRO A 33 30.56 2.47 4.76
N ASN A 34 30.09 3.47 5.53
CA ASN A 34 30.64 3.76 6.87
C ASN A 34 29.73 4.66 7.73
N HIS A 35 29.54 4.26 8.99
CA HIS A 35 29.00 5.12 10.04
C HIS A 35 30.10 6.12 10.47
N ALA A 36 29.93 7.42 10.17
CA ALA A 36 30.34 8.57 11.01
C ALA A 36 30.53 9.88 10.19
N ALA A 37 29.43 10.59 9.92
CA ALA A 37 29.50 12.03 9.64
C ALA A 37 28.40 12.73 10.44
N LYS A 38 28.81 13.58 11.39
CA LYS A 38 27.91 14.33 12.28
C LYS A 38 27.38 15.58 11.57
N GLU A 39 26.27 15.49 10.84
CA GLU A 39 25.55 16.70 10.41
C GLU A 39 24.05 16.60 10.71
N ILE A 40 23.61 17.34 11.72
CA ILE A 40 22.20 17.60 12.00
C ILE A 40 21.73 18.61 10.94
N ARG A 41 21.21 18.11 9.82
CA ARG A 41 20.65 18.93 8.76
C ARG A 41 19.23 18.46 8.44
N ILE A 42 18.27 18.94 9.22
CA ILE A 42 16.86 18.57 9.14
C ILE A 42 16.24 19.20 7.88
N SER A 43 16.35 18.50 6.75
CA SER A 43 15.68 18.83 5.50
C SER A 43 15.69 17.61 4.56
N THR A 44 14.84 16.62 4.85
CA THR A 44 14.59 15.49 3.93
C THR A 44 13.08 15.29 3.71
N PRO A 45 12.64 14.93 2.48
CA PRO A 45 11.23 14.69 2.17
C PRO A 45 10.70 13.43 2.89
N THR A 46 9.40 13.40 3.15
CA THR A 46 8.72 12.43 4.04
C THR A 46 8.56 11.00 3.49
N TRP A 47 9.26 10.63 2.42
CA TRP A 47 9.06 9.33 1.79
C TRP A 47 10.08 8.30 2.31
N GLN A 48 9.57 7.37 3.13
CA GLN A 48 10.26 6.20 3.71
C GLN A 48 11.28 6.49 4.83
N ILE A 49 10.80 7.03 5.96
CA ILE A 49 11.47 6.83 7.26
C ILE A 49 10.98 5.53 7.91
N SER A 50 11.87 4.75 8.52
CA SER A 50 11.47 3.52 9.20
C SER A 50 10.73 3.81 10.51
N ALA A 51 10.01 2.83 11.06
CA ALA A 51 9.39 2.96 12.38
C ALA A 51 10.42 3.23 13.51
N ALA A 52 11.67 2.76 13.35
CA ALA A 52 12.75 3.02 14.29
C ALA A 52 13.24 4.48 14.19
N ASP A 53 13.40 5.01 12.97
CA ASP A 53 13.82 6.39 12.75
C ASP A 53 12.72 7.38 13.17
N TRP A 54 11.47 7.08 12.83
CA TRP A 54 10.32 7.88 13.25
C TRP A 54 10.24 7.96 14.78
N LYS A 55 10.39 6.83 15.48
CA LYS A 55 10.45 6.78 16.94
C LYS A 55 11.59 7.63 17.48
N LEU A 56 12.80 7.53 16.92
CA LEU A 56 13.96 8.29 17.38
C LEU A 56 13.73 9.80 17.25
N ILE A 57 13.24 10.25 16.09
CA ILE A 57 12.93 11.66 15.79
C ILE A 57 11.82 12.16 16.72
N HIS A 58 10.71 11.44 16.83
CA HIS A 58 9.53 11.91 17.57
C HIS A 58 9.73 11.85 19.08
N VAL A 59 10.41 10.84 19.63
CA VAL A 59 10.76 10.82 21.06
C VAL A 59 11.69 11.99 21.41
N GLN A 60 12.69 12.32 20.58
CA GLN A 60 13.55 13.48 20.81
C GLN A 60 12.76 14.81 20.74
N LYS A 61 11.87 14.95 19.75
CA LYS A 61 10.93 16.08 19.63
C LYS A 61 10.06 16.21 20.88
N TYR A 62 9.43 15.13 21.35
CA TYR A 62 8.53 15.14 22.51
C TYR A 62 9.25 15.37 23.85
N VAL A 63 10.49 14.89 24.00
CA VAL A 63 11.34 15.19 25.16
C VAL A 63 11.73 16.67 25.21
N LYS A 64 11.91 17.32 24.05
CA LYS A 64 12.30 18.74 23.95
C LYS A 64 11.10 19.69 24.04
N ASP A 65 10.03 19.41 23.29
CA ASP A 65 8.91 20.32 23.05
C ASP A 65 7.65 19.96 23.87
N GLY A 66 7.70 18.85 24.64
CA GLY A 66 6.58 18.30 25.40
C GLY A 66 5.87 17.16 24.68
N TRP A 67 5.34 16.20 25.45
CA TRP A 67 4.57 15.09 24.91
C TRP A 67 3.23 15.56 24.33
N PRO A 68 2.84 15.11 23.12
CA PRO A 68 1.54 15.42 22.55
C PRO A 68 0.43 14.71 23.34
N ASN A 69 -0.79 15.24 23.22
CA ASN A 69 -1.98 14.45 23.57
C ASN A 69 -2.16 13.28 22.56
N TRP A 70 -3.00 12.32 22.94
CA TRP A 70 -3.20 11.10 22.15
C TRP A 70 -3.66 11.38 20.72
N ASP A 71 -4.59 12.33 20.53
CA ASP A 71 -5.12 12.65 19.20
C ASP A 71 -4.06 13.24 18.26
N LYS A 72 -3.19 14.12 18.79
CA LYS A 72 -2.08 14.70 18.02
C LYS A 72 -1.03 13.65 17.68
N PHE A 73 -0.70 12.76 18.63
CA PHE A 73 0.18 11.61 18.36
C PHE A 73 -0.38 10.71 17.27
N LEU A 74 -1.67 10.33 17.39
CA LEU A 74 -2.33 9.43 16.46
C LEU A 74 -2.46 10.06 15.06
N LYS A 75 -2.63 11.39 14.97
CA LYS A 75 -2.56 12.13 13.72
C LYS A 75 -1.17 12.09 13.09
N GLU A 76 -0.11 12.49 13.81
CA GLU A 76 1.27 12.50 13.30
C GLU A 76 1.72 11.07 12.87
N PHE A 77 1.31 10.04 13.62
CA PHE A 77 1.55 8.64 13.27
C PHE A 77 0.81 8.21 12.00
N ASN A 78 -0.48 8.51 11.89
CA ASN A 78 -1.27 8.19 10.69
C ASN A 78 -0.78 8.96 9.45
N GLU A 79 -0.37 10.22 9.57
CA GLU A 79 0.21 10.99 8.46
C GLU A 79 1.51 10.37 7.96
N THR A 80 2.30 9.74 8.85
CA THR A 80 3.56 9.06 8.48
C THR A 80 3.32 7.68 7.84
N PHE A 81 2.43 6.88 8.42
CA PHE A 81 2.28 5.45 8.08
C PHE A 81 1.01 5.11 7.28
N SER A 82 0.20 6.10 6.89
CA SER A 82 -0.89 5.87 5.92
C SER A 82 -0.32 5.62 4.52
N PRO A 83 -0.73 4.54 3.82
CA PRO A 83 -0.47 4.44 2.39
C PRO A 83 -1.14 5.60 1.64
N ILE A 84 -0.40 6.15 0.67
CA ILE A 84 -0.78 7.35 -0.10
C ILE A 84 -2.11 7.15 -0.85
N ASP A 85 -2.37 5.92 -1.31
CA ASP A 85 -3.58 5.57 -2.09
C ASP A 85 -4.67 4.90 -1.23
N LYS A 86 -4.91 5.44 -0.03
CA LYS A 86 -5.76 4.78 0.99
C LYS A 86 -7.17 4.41 0.48
N GLN A 87 -7.81 5.24 -0.34
CA GLN A 87 -9.18 4.98 -0.78
C GLN A 87 -9.26 4.00 -1.97
N GLY A 88 -8.37 4.15 -2.97
CA GLY A 88 -8.32 3.27 -4.14
C GLY A 88 -7.97 1.84 -3.76
N ASP A 89 -6.88 1.66 -3.00
CA ASP A 89 -6.45 0.35 -2.49
C ASP A 89 -7.53 -0.32 -1.65
N THR A 90 -8.25 0.44 -0.82
CA THR A 90 -9.30 -0.11 0.05
C THR A 90 -10.53 -0.51 -0.76
N GLN A 91 -10.94 0.27 -1.77
CA GLN A 91 -12.03 -0.13 -2.66
C GLN A 91 -11.67 -1.38 -3.49
N ILE A 92 -10.42 -1.50 -3.93
CA ILE A 92 -9.90 -2.70 -4.61
C ILE A 92 -9.89 -3.91 -3.66
N LYS A 93 -9.47 -3.74 -2.40
CA LYS A 93 -9.52 -4.79 -1.36
C LYS A 93 -10.95 -5.20 -1.06
N LEU A 94 -11.87 -4.25 -0.89
CA LEU A 94 -13.30 -4.50 -0.65
C LEU A 94 -13.95 -5.24 -1.82
N TRP A 95 -13.64 -4.86 -3.06
CA TRP A 95 -14.13 -5.53 -4.27
C TRP A 95 -13.61 -6.96 -4.40
N ASN A 96 -12.37 -7.22 -3.98
CA ASN A 96 -11.75 -8.54 -4.08
C ASN A 96 -11.98 -9.42 -2.83
N LEU A 97 -12.55 -8.88 -1.74
CA LEU A 97 -12.79 -9.60 -0.50
C LEU A 97 -13.74 -10.79 -0.72
N ARG A 98 -13.33 -11.97 -0.24
CA ARG A 98 -14.13 -13.22 -0.28
C ARG A 98 -14.18 -13.85 1.10
N GLN A 99 -15.29 -14.51 1.40
CA GLN A 99 -15.40 -15.40 2.55
C GLN A 99 -14.52 -16.63 2.32
N THR A 100 -13.46 -16.78 3.12
CA THR A 100 -12.55 -17.94 3.12
C THR A 100 -12.69 -18.82 4.37
N GLY A 101 -13.51 -18.40 5.34
CA GLY A 101 -13.75 -19.09 6.61
C GLY A 101 -15.08 -18.66 7.25
N ARG A 102 -15.11 -18.50 8.57
CA ARG A 102 -16.29 -18.08 9.33
C ARG A 102 -16.86 -16.75 8.81
N VAL A 103 -18.20 -16.66 8.73
CA VAL A 103 -18.91 -15.47 8.24
C VAL A 103 -18.62 -14.24 9.11
N ASP A 104 -18.50 -14.38 10.42
CA ASP A 104 -18.21 -13.27 11.35
C ASP A 104 -16.92 -12.51 10.98
N ASN A 105 -15.87 -13.25 10.61
CA ASN A 105 -14.58 -12.67 10.22
C ASN A 105 -14.73 -11.89 8.91
N TYR A 106 -15.42 -12.49 7.94
CA TYR A 106 -15.69 -11.87 6.64
C TYR A 106 -16.54 -10.59 6.76
N ILE A 107 -17.57 -10.59 7.62
CA ILE A 107 -18.37 -9.38 7.93
C ILE A 107 -17.48 -8.30 8.55
N SER A 108 -16.63 -8.67 9.51
CA SER A 108 -15.74 -7.74 10.22
C SER A 108 -14.72 -7.08 9.26
N GLU A 109 -14.11 -7.86 8.38
CA GLU A 109 -13.19 -7.34 7.35
C GLU A 109 -13.92 -6.45 6.33
N LEU A 110 -15.14 -6.83 5.91
CA LEU A 110 -15.95 -6.03 4.99
C LEU A 110 -16.35 -4.68 5.59
N GLN A 111 -16.80 -4.67 6.85
CA GLN A 111 -17.14 -3.43 7.56
C GLN A 111 -15.91 -2.53 7.74
N LEU A 112 -14.75 -3.10 8.08
CA LEU A 112 -13.50 -2.37 8.22
C LEU A 112 -13.09 -1.69 6.90
N LEU A 113 -13.15 -2.43 5.79
CA LEU A 113 -12.81 -1.90 4.46
C LEU A 113 -13.85 -0.87 3.98
N ALA A 114 -15.15 -1.11 4.18
CA ALA A 114 -16.20 -0.15 3.86
C ALA A 114 -16.01 1.20 4.56
N ALA A 115 -15.72 1.18 5.87
CA ALA A 115 -15.44 2.37 6.67
C ALA A 115 -14.20 3.13 6.16
N HIS A 116 -13.13 2.42 5.80
CA HIS A 116 -11.92 3.03 5.22
C HIS A 116 -12.12 3.56 3.79
N SER A 117 -13.06 2.99 3.02
CA SER A 117 -13.43 3.47 1.68
C SER A 117 -14.47 4.60 1.68
N GLY A 118 -15.12 4.86 2.82
CA GLY A 118 -16.20 5.84 2.95
C GLY A 118 -17.55 5.39 2.36
N ILE A 119 -17.75 4.08 2.18
CA ILE A 119 -19.01 3.53 1.63
C ILE A 119 -19.98 3.28 2.77
N THR A 120 -21.20 3.83 2.68
CA THR A 120 -22.19 3.81 3.78
C THR A 120 -23.56 3.30 3.36
N GLU A 121 -23.83 3.25 2.06
CA GLU A 121 -25.13 2.95 1.48
C GLU A 121 -25.39 1.44 1.50
N ASP A 122 -26.48 1.00 2.13
CA ASP A 122 -26.87 -0.43 2.19
C ASP A 122 -26.82 -1.10 0.81
N SER A 123 -27.36 -0.45 -0.22
CA SER A 123 -27.38 -1.01 -1.59
C SER A 123 -25.99 -1.20 -2.21
N ALA A 124 -24.97 -0.48 -1.75
CA ALA A 124 -23.58 -0.71 -2.14
C ALA A 124 -22.98 -1.84 -1.29
N LEU A 125 -23.11 -1.76 0.03
CA LEU A 125 -22.57 -2.75 0.98
C LEU A 125 -23.13 -4.16 0.72
N ILE A 126 -24.42 -4.28 0.43
CA ILE A 126 -25.08 -5.55 0.05
C ILE A 126 -24.45 -6.13 -1.23
N LYS A 127 -24.12 -5.31 -2.23
CA LYS A 127 -23.47 -5.79 -3.47
C LYS A 127 -22.06 -6.33 -3.21
N TYR A 128 -21.26 -5.63 -2.39
CA TYR A 128 -19.94 -6.13 -1.98
C TYR A 128 -20.06 -7.41 -1.14
N PHE A 129 -21.03 -7.47 -0.23
CA PHE A 129 -21.27 -8.61 0.65
C PHE A 129 -21.70 -9.86 -0.14
N ILE A 130 -22.75 -9.78 -0.95
CA ILE A 130 -23.22 -10.91 -1.77
C ILE A 130 -22.12 -11.40 -2.74
N LYS A 131 -21.32 -10.49 -3.29
CA LYS A 131 -20.20 -10.84 -4.18
C LYS A 131 -19.12 -11.68 -3.47
N GLY A 132 -18.82 -11.40 -2.20
CA GLY A 132 -17.77 -12.09 -1.47
C GLY A 132 -18.23 -13.29 -0.66
N LEU A 133 -19.51 -13.35 -0.29
CA LEU A 133 -20.11 -14.41 0.52
C LEU A 133 -20.10 -15.78 -0.20
N ASN A 134 -20.10 -16.87 0.58
CA ASN A 134 -20.23 -18.24 0.07
C ASN A 134 -21.56 -18.40 -0.73
N PRO A 135 -21.53 -18.88 -1.99
CA PRO A 135 -22.71 -19.00 -2.84
C PRO A 135 -23.89 -19.77 -2.21
N LYS A 136 -23.63 -20.81 -1.41
CA LYS A 136 -24.70 -21.56 -0.73
C LYS A 136 -25.49 -20.70 0.24
N ILE A 137 -24.82 -19.77 0.93
CA ILE A 137 -25.47 -18.82 1.84
C ILE A 137 -26.29 -17.82 1.02
N VAL A 138 -25.73 -17.32 -0.08
CA VAL A 138 -26.39 -16.40 -1.01
C VAL A 138 -27.70 -16.99 -1.57
N GLU A 139 -27.68 -18.23 -2.06
CA GLU A 139 -28.85 -18.96 -2.56
C GLU A 139 -29.97 -19.01 -1.50
N ASN A 140 -29.65 -19.51 -0.30
CA ASN A 140 -30.59 -19.58 0.83
C ASN A 140 -31.08 -18.22 1.34
N MET A 141 -30.41 -17.11 0.99
CA MET A 141 -30.88 -15.77 1.29
C MET A 141 -31.84 -15.21 0.23
N PHE A 142 -31.73 -15.65 -1.02
CA PHE A 142 -32.67 -15.32 -2.09
C PHE A 142 -33.92 -16.21 -2.10
N ASP A 143 -33.83 -17.45 -1.59
CA ASP A 143 -34.98 -18.36 -1.42
C ASP A 143 -35.95 -17.94 -0.30
N ARG A 144 -35.67 -16.83 0.41
CA ARG A 144 -36.55 -16.26 1.43
C ARG A 144 -37.68 -15.45 0.79
N GLU A 145 -38.88 -15.59 1.35
CA GLU A 145 -40.10 -14.87 0.93
C GLU A 145 -39.92 -13.33 0.90
N THR A 146 -39.02 -12.79 1.71
CA THR A 146 -38.63 -11.37 1.69
C THR A 146 -37.11 -11.21 1.62
N VAL A 147 -36.60 -10.66 0.52
CA VAL A 147 -35.19 -10.29 0.37
C VAL A 147 -34.91 -9.02 1.20
N PRO A 148 -33.94 -9.00 2.13
CA PRO A 148 -33.69 -7.83 2.97
C PRO A 148 -33.11 -6.65 2.18
N THR A 149 -33.49 -5.43 2.55
CA THR A 149 -32.96 -4.18 1.94
C THR A 149 -31.90 -3.49 2.79
N GLN A 150 -31.73 -3.93 4.05
CA GLN A 150 -30.80 -3.39 5.05
C GLN A 150 -29.60 -4.33 5.20
N VAL A 151 -28.36 -3.81 5.12
CA VAL A 151 -27.16 -4.66 5.15
C VAL A 151 -26.98 -5.38 6.49
N ASN A 152 -27.43 -4.74 7.58
CA ASN A 152 -27.39 -5.36 8.91
C ASN A 152 -28.26 -6.62 9.02
N ASP A 153 -29.31 -6.75 8.23
CA ASP A 153 -30.12 -7.97 8.21
C ASP A 153 -29.47 -9.05 7.36
N TRP A 154 -28.79 -8.67 6.26
CA TRP A 154 -27.89 -9.59 5.52
C TRP A 154 -26.80 -10.20 6.41
N TYR A 155 -26.13 -9.37 7.21
CA TYR A 155 -25.12 -9.82 8.17
C TYR A 155 -25.69 -10.83 9.19
N LYS A 156 -26.82 -10.53 9.82
CA LYS A 156 -27.47 -11.42 10.80
C LYS A 156 -27.85 -12.77 10.19
N TYR A 157 -28.52 -12.78 9.03
CA TYR A 157 -28.97 -14.03 8.41
C TYR A 157 -27.82 -14.90 7.92
N ALA A 158 -26.76 -14.30 7.39
CA ALA A 158 -25.56 -15.04 6.99
C ALA A 158 -24.85 -15.69 8.20
N ALA A 159 -24.74 -14.99 9.33
CA ALA A 159 -24.14 -15.53 10.55
C ALA A 159 -24.98 -16.65 11.18
N ILE A 160 -26.32 -16.53 11.17
CA ILE A 160 -27.24 -17.60 11.59
C ILE A 160 -27.07 -18.84 10.69
N TYR A 161 -26.97 -18.66 9.38
CA TYR A 161 -26.78 -19.76 8.45
C TYR A 161 -25.41 -20.46 8.67
N ASP A 162 -24.31 -19.71 8.76
CA ASP A 162 -22.97 -20.28 9.02
C ASP A 162 -22.93 -21.07 10.34
N SER A 163 -23.64 -20.61 11.37
CA SER A 163 -23.76 -21.29 12.66
C SER A 163 -24.61 -22.56 12.63
N ASN A 164 -25.51 -22.71 11.67
CA ASN A 164 -26.43 -23.84 11.55
C ASN A 164 -25.91 -24.97 10.63
N TYR A 165 -24.78 -24.76 9.94
CA TYR A 165 -24.20 -25.69 8.95
C TYR A 165 -22.74 -26.07 9.27
N GLN A 166 -22.23 -25.72 10.45
CA GLN A 166 -20.96 -26.19 11.03
C GLN A 166 -21.17 -27.46 11.87
#